data_AF-A0A9D7BCV4-F1
#
_entry.id   AF-A0A9D7BCV4-F1
#
_cell.length_a   1.000
_cell.length_b   1.000
_cell.length_c   1.000
_cell.angle_alpha   90.00
_cell.angle_beta   90.00
_cell.angle_gamma   90.00
#
_symmetry.space_group_name_H-M   'P 1'
#
loop_
_entity.id
_entity.type
_entity.pdbx_description
1 polymer ?
#
loop_
_entity_poly.entity_id
_entity_poly.type
_entity_poly.pdbx_seq_one_letter_code
_entity_poly.pdbx_strand_id
1 'polypeptide(L)'
;MTFNAGAGPNNIVSSIALLPDGSVLIGGYFTQVSGVPRGGLAKLSSSGVLDPLFPSGAGISGTGLPSIDAIGLLPDGRVLVGGEFTQVHGLSRSRMARLLSTGEVDVTFDPGYGAGSNVRCMAVQSDGKVVVGGSFSTFDGVVRHMLARLNTDGSVDTNFRCSLASASACSPWPCFRMVTRLQAESSLN
;
A
#
# COMPACT_ATOMS: atom_id res chain seq x y z
N MET A 1 -5.87 -5.48 -28.91
CA MET A 1 -6.59 -5.77 -27.65
C MET A 1 -6.92 -4.45 -27.01
N THR A 2 -8.19 -4.16 -26.75
CA THR A 2 -8.63 -2.89 -26.15
C THR A 2 -8.90 -3.10 -24.65
N PHE A 3 -8.29 -2.28 -23.80
CA PHE A 3 -8.61 -2.23 -22.38
C PHE A 3 -9.93 -1.45 -22.20
N ASN A 4 -10.94 -2.06 -21.59
CA ASN A 4 -12.23 -1.44 -21.34
C ASN A 4 -12.68 -1.73 -19.90
N ALA A 5 -12.60 -0.70 -19.05
CA ALA A 5 -13.02 -0.79 -17.65
C ALA A 5 -14.54 -0.63 -17.44
N GLY A 6 -15.34 -0.58 -18.50
CA GLY A 6 -16.78 -0.31 -18.41
C GLY A 6 -17.04 1.10 -17.86
N ALA A 7 -17.92 1.22 -16.86
CA ALA A 7 -18.14 2.49 -16.15
C ALA A 7 -16.97 2.89 -15.24
N GLY A 8 -16.04 1.96 -14.96
CA GLY A 8 -14.84 2.22 -14.18
C GLY A 8 -15.11 2.57 -12.71
N PRO A 9 -14.09 3.06 -11.99
CA PRO A 9 -14.21 3.57 -10.63
C PRO A 9 -15.05 4.85 -10.58
N ASN A 10 -15.89 5.00 -9.56
CA ASN A 10 -16.72 6.20 -9.40
C ASN A 10 -15.99 7.42 -8.82
N ASN A 11 -14.71 7.30 -8.50
CA ASN A 11 -13.91 8.36 -7.90
C ASN A 11 -12.42 8.17 -8.23
N ILE A 12 -11.57 8.96 -7.57
CA ILE A 12 -10.13 9.02 -7.80
C ILE A 12 -9.47 7.66 -7.57
N VAL A 13 -8.64 7.28 -8.55
CA VAL A 13 -7.63 6.23 -8.42
C VAL A 13 -6.31 6.92 -8.09
N SER A 14 -5.73 6.59 -6.94
CA SER A 14 -4.48 7.19 -6.43
C SER A 14 -3.25 6.33 -6.75
N SER A 15 -3.44 5.01 -6.87
CA SER A 15 -2.35 4.05 -7.06
C SER A 15 -2.77 2.94 -8.02
N ILE A 16 -1.83 2.48 -8.83
CA ILE A 16 -2.02 1.40 -9.79
C ILE A 16 -0.82 0.47 -9.71
N ALA A 17 -1.04 -0.84 -9.74
CA ALA A 17 0.02 -1.84 -9.78
C ALA A 17 -0.28 -2.91 -10.83
N LEU A 18 0.73 -3.28 -11.63
CA LEU A 18 0.65 -4.34 -12.62
C LEU A 18 1.11 -5.66 -12.02
N LEU A 19 0.24 -6.65 -12.00
CA LEU A 19 0.55 -7.98 -11.50
C LEU A 19 1.25 -8.83 -12.58
N PRO A 20 2.04 -9.85 -12.19
CA PRO A 20 2.76 -10.71 -13.15
C PRO A 20 1.84 -11.47 -14.13
N ASP A 21 0.59 -11.71 -13.74
CA ASP A 21 -0.43 -12.34 -14.59
C ASP A 21 -1.04 -11.37 -15.64
N GLY A 22 -0.58 -10.12 -15.69
CA GLY A 22 -1.06 -9.08 -16.58
C GLY A 22 -2.34 -8.37 -16.09
N SER A 23 -2.87 -8.76 -14.93
CA SER A 23 -3.96 -8.04 -14.29
C SER A 23 -3.46 -6.74 -13.62
N VAL A 24 -4.40 -5.85 -13.32
CA VAL A 24 -4.15 -4.52 -12.78
C VAL A 24 -4.83 -4.40 -11.42
N LEU A 25 -4.09 -4.05 -10.39
CA LEU A 25 -4.65 -3.59 -9.13
C LEU A 25 -4.79 -2.08 -9.15
N ILE A 26 -5.95 -1.59 -8.73
CA ILE A 26 -6.22 -0.17 -8.57
C ILE A 26 -6.56 0.13 -7.11
N GLY A 27 -5.95 1.17 -6.58
CA GLY A 27 -6.14 1.70 -5.24
C GLY A 27 -6.55 3.17 -5.30
N GLY A 28 -7.47 3.60 -4.46
CA GLY A 28 -7.85 5.01 -4.40
C GLY A 28 -9.00 5.30 -3.44
N TYR A 29 -9.71 6.39 -3.72
CA TYR A 29 -10.81 6.92 -2.90
C TYR A 29 -12.17 6.64 -3.55
N PHE A 30 -12.35 5.45 -4.13
CA PHE A 30 -13.59 5.03 -4.77
C PHE A 30 -14.38 4.07 -3.90
N THR A 31 -15.70 4.03 -4.10
CA THR A 31 -16.62 3.14 -3.36
C THR A 31 -17.23 2.05 -4.24
N GLN A 32 -17.06 2.14 -5.56
CA GLN A 32 -17.50 1.14 -6.52
C GLN A 32 -16.63 1.17 -7.77
N VAL A 33 -16.59 0.03 -8.46
CA VAL A 33 -16.03 -0.11 -9.80
C VAL A 33 -17.07 -0.83 -10.65
N SER A 34 -17.47 -0.23 -11.77
CA SER A 34 -18.48 -0.79 -12.68
C SER A 34 -19.79 -1.15 -11.98
N GLY A 35 -20.22 -0.32 -11.02
CA GLY A 35 -21.44 -0.52 -10.23
C GLY A 35 -21.33 -1.54 -9.10
N VAL A 36 -20.20 -2.25 -8.96
CA VAL A 36 -19.97 -3.21 -7.89
C VAL A 36 -19.27 -2.53 -6.71
N PRO A 37 -19.77 -2.65 -5.47
CA PRO A 37 -19.13 -2.05 -4.29
C PRO A 37 -17.69 -2.52 -4.07
N ARG A 38 -16.79 -1.56 -3.83
CA ARG A 38 -15.36 -1.74 -3.58
C ARG A 38 -14.84 -0.60 -2.69
N GLY A 39 -14.34 -0.87 -1.50
CA GLY A 39 -13.73 0.13 -0.61
C GLY A 39 -12.29 0.46 -1.01
N GLY A 40 -12.13 1.21 -2.10
CA GLY A 40 -10.85 1.79 -2.50
C GLY A 40 -9.81 0.80 -3.05
N LEU A 41 -10.10 -0.50 -3.15
CA LEU A 41 -9.22 -1.50 -3.77
C LEU A 41 -10.03 -2.41 -4.73
N ALA A 42 -9.51 -2.61 -5.93
CA ALA A 42 -10.08 -3.54 -6.90
C ALA A 42 -9.00 -4.14 -7.82
N LYS A 43 -9.23 -5.38 -8.26
CA LYS A 43 -8.43 -6.07 -9.28
C LYS A 43 -9.20 -6.07 -10.61
N LEU A 44 -8.53 -5.69 -11.68
CA LEU A 44 -9.03 -5.68 -13.05
C LEU A 44 -8.21 -6.67 -13.89
N SER A 45 -8.83 -7.36 -14.84
CA SER A 45 -8.10 -8.17 -15.82
C SER A 45 -7.22 -7.31 -16.73
N SER A 46 -6.37 -7.96 -17.54
CA SER A 46 -5.61 -7.30 -18.60
C SER A 46 -6.50 -6.60 -19.65
N SER A 47 -7.78 -6.98 -19.73
CA SER A 47 -8.79 -6.33 -20.58
C SER A 47 -9.60 -5.25 -19.85
N GLY A 48 -9.35 -5.00 -18.56
CA GLY A 48 -10.04 -3.99 -17.75
C GLY A 48 -11.32 -4.47 -17.06
N VAL A 49 -11.68 -5.74 -17.23
CA VAL A 49 -12.87 -6.32 -16.59
C VAL A 49 -12.62 -6.50 -15.10
N LEU A 50 -13.56 -6.05 -14.26
CA LEU A 50 -13.47 -6.22 -12.81
C LEU A 50 -13.47 -7.70 -12.43
N ASP A 51 -12.52 -8.10 -11.60
CA ASP A 51 -12.51 -9.42 -10.97
C ASP A 51 -13.52 -9.46 -9.81
N PRO A 52 -14.59 -10.28 -9.90
CA PRO A 52 -15.57 -10.40 -8.84
C PRO A 52 -15.08 -11.29 -7.69
N LEU A 53 -14.10 -12.17 -7.93
CA LEU A 53 -13.58 -13.13 -6.96
C LEU A 53 -12.49 -12.53 -6.07
N PHE A 54 -11.84 -11.47 -6.51
CA PHE A 54 -10.93 -10.71 -5.65
C PHE A 54 -11.74 -10.18 -4.45
N PRO A 55 -11.40 -10.59 -3.21
CA PRO A 55 -12.11 -10.18 -2.01
C PRO A 55 -12.36 -8.69 -2.07
N SER A 56 -13.63 -8.35 -2.18
CA SER A 56 -14.02 -6.98 -2.46
C SER A 56 -13.40 -6.08 -1.41
N GLY A 57 -12.78 -4.97 -1.82
CA GLY A 57 -12.34 -3.93 -0.90
C GLY A 57 -13.45 -3.41 0.03
N ALA A 58 -14.69 -3.91 -0.05
CA ALA A 58 -15.72 -3.76 0.99
C ALA A 58 -15.27 -4.28 2.37
N GLY A 59 -14.22 -5.10 2.45
CA GLY A 59 -13.55 -5.42 3.71
C GLY A 59 -12.63 -4.31 4.22
N ILE A 60 -12.19 -3.39 3.37
CA ILE A 60 -11.37 -2.25 3.77
C ILE A 60 -12.32 -1.16 4.28
N SER A 61 -12.16 -0.78 5.54
CA SER A 61 -12.99 0.23 6.17
C SER A 61 -12.18 1.07 7.14
N GLY A 62 -12.75 2.22 7.53
CA GLY A 62 -12.08 3.22 8.35
C GLY A 62 -13.08 4.03 9.16
N THR A 63 -12.57 5.05 9.85
CA THR A 63 -13.37 6.09 10.49
C THR A 63 -14.13 6.98 9.49
N GLY A 64 -13.78 6.89 8.20
CA GLY A 64 -14.44 7.54 7.08
C GLY A 64 -14.39 6.65 5.84
N LEU A 65 -14.54 7.26 4.66
CA LEU A 65 -14.33 6.54 3.41
C LEU A 65 -12.86 6.09 3.33
N PRO A 66 -12.60 4.78 3.12
CA PRO A 66 -11.24 4.29 3.06
C PRO A 66 -10.51 4.80 1.81
N SER A 67 -9.23 5.11 1.94
CA SER A 67 -8.36 5.41 0.80
C SER A 67 -7.21 4.42 0.73
N ILE A 68 -6.86 3.98 -0.49
CA ILE A 68 -5.59 3.30 -0.75
C ILE A 68 -4.72 4.25 -1.56
N ASP A 69 -3.74 4.84 -0.87
CA ASP A 69 -2.85 5.84 -1.45
C ASP A 69 -1.59 5.20 -2.03
N ALA A 70 -1.26 3.98 -1.60
CA ALA A 70 -0.04 3.30 -1.96
C ALA A 70 -0.25 1.78 -2.12
N ILE A 71 0.26 1.24 -3.22
CA ILE A 71 0.33 -0.22 -3.47
C ILE A 71 1.78 -0.58 -3.77
N GLY A 72 2.30 -1.59 -3.06
CA GLY A 72 3.61 -2.18 -3.31
C GLY A 72 3.48 -3.66 -3.68
N LEU A 73 4.19 -4.10 -4.71
CA LEU A 73 4.22 -5.52 -5.09
C LEU A 73 5.47 -6.19 -4.55
N LEU A 74 5.29 -7.35 -3.93
CA LEU A 74 6.38 -8.21 -3.50
C LEU A 74 6.74 -9.20 -4.63
N PRO A 75 8.01 -9.66 -4.70
CA PRO A 75 8.44 -10.60 -5.74
C PRO A 75 7.67 -11.94 -5.75
N ASP A 76 7.08 -12.33 -4.62
CA ASP A 76 6.29 -13.55 -4.48
C ASP A 76 4.81 -13.37 -4.89
N GLY A 77 4.43 -12.19 -5.41
CA GLY A 77 3.07 -11.88 -5.85
C GLY A 77 2.14 -11.42 -4.73
N ARG A 78 2.61 -11.30 -3.48
CA ARG A 78 1.86 -10.61 -2.42
C ARG A 78 1.83 -9.11 -2.66
N VAL A 79 0.83 -8.48 -2.07
CA VAL A 79 0.53 -7.06 -2.28
C VAL A 79 0.53 -6.35 -0.94
N LEU A 80 1.30 -5.27 -0.84
CA LEU A 80 1.25 -4.34 0.28
C LEU A 80 0.33 -3.18 -0.07
N VAL A 81 -0.55 -2.83 0.85
CA VAL A 81 -1.48 -1.70 0.71
C VAL A 81 -1.31 -0.74 1.88
N GLY A 82 -1.29 0.56 1.55
CA GLY A 82 -1.15 1.65 2.50
C GLY A 82 -2.08 2.80 2.12
N GLY A 83 -2.59 3.50 3.12
CA GLY A 83 -3.54 4.59 2.91
C GLY A 83 -4.33 4.91 4.17
N GLU A 84 -5.56 5.38 4.00
CA GLU A 84 -6.49 5.69 5.08
C GLU A 84 -7.52 4.57 5.33
N PHE A 85 -7.15 3.54 6.06
CA PHE A 85 -8.09 2.53 6.57
C PHE A 85 -7.70 2.05 7.97
N THR A 86 -8.64 1.48 8.72
CA THR A 86 -8.39 0.91 10.06
C THR A 86 -8.65 -0.58 10.11
N GLN A 87 -9.37 -1.12 9.14
CA GLN A 87 -9.66 -2.55 9.04
C GLN A 87 -9.52 -3.03 7.61
N VAL A 88 -9.19 -4.31 7.48
CA VAL A 88 -9.17 -5.06 6.23
C VAL A 88 -9.83 -6.41 6.49
N HIS A 89 -10.96 -6.67 5.83
CA HIS A 89 -11.79 -7.87 5.99
C HIS A 89 -12.18 -8.16 7.45
N GLY A 90 -12.45 -7.11 8.23
CA GLY A 90 -12.82 -7.21 9.66
C GLY A 90 -11.63 -7.41 10.61
N LEU A 91 -10.41 -7.56 10.10
CA LEU A 91 -9.19 -7.55 10.89
C LEU A 91 -8.69 -6.12 11.10
N SER A 92 -8.33 -5.79 12.34
CA SER A 92 -7.69 -4.51 12.67
C SER A 92 -6.33 -4.40 12.00
N ARG A 93 -6.25 -3.55 10.98
CA ARG A 93 -5.04 -3.26 10.19
C ARG A 93 -5.03 -1.77 9.91
N SER A 94 -4.34 -1.01 10.75
CA SER A 94 -4.32 0.44 10.67
C SER A 94 -3.34 0.92 9.62
N ARG A 95 -3.87 1.50 8.53
CA ARG A 95 -3.14 2.25 7.50
C ARG A 95 -2.10 1.43 6.71
N MET A 96 -1.91 0.16 7.04
CA MET A 96 -0.97 -0.75 6.42
C MET A 96 -1.51 -2.19 6.49
N ALA A 97 -1.47 -2.92 5.38
CA ALA A 97 -1.75 -4.35 5.35
C ALA A 97 -0.97 -5.03 4.24
N ARG A 98 -0.76 -6.35 4.38
CA ARG A 98 -0.33 -7.21 3.29
C ARG A 98 -1.46 -8.16 2.92
N LEU A 99 -1.64 -8.35 1.62
CA LEU A 99 -2.60 -9.26 1.01
C LEU A 99 -1.85 -10.35 0.26
N LEU A 100 -2.44 -11.54 0.23
CA LEU A 100 -2.03 -12.63 -0.64
C LEU A 100 -2.36 -12.29 -2.11
N SER A 101 -1.81 -13.04 -3.06
CA SER A 101 -2.14 -12.90 -4.48
C SER A 101 -3.63 -13.16 -4.78
N THR A 102 -4.31 -13.88 -3.89
CA THR A 102 -5.77 -14.09 -3.91
C THR A 102 -6.57 -12.88 -3.42
N GLY A 103 -5.92 -11.91 -2.76
CA GLY A 103 -6.55 -10.73 -2.14
C GLY A 103 -6.96 -10.91 -0.68
N GLU A 104 -6.80 -12.12 -0.12
CA GLU A 104 -7.01 -12.37 1.31
C GLU A 104 -5.94 -11.68 2.17
N VAL A 105 -6.27 -11.35 3.42
CA VAL A 105 -5.30 -10.75 4.35
C VAL A 105 -4.21 -11.75 4.70
N ASP A 106 -2.94 -11.35 4.53
CA ASP A 106 -1.81 -12.13 5.00
C ASP A 106 -1.62 -11.89 6.51
N VAL A 107 -2.12 -12.82 7.31
CA VAL A 107 -2.03 -12.77 8.78
C VAL A 107 -0.59 -12.92 9.31
N THR A 108 0.35 -13.40 8.48
CA THR A 108 1.77 -13.48 8.86
C THR A 108 2.50 -12.13 8.80
N PHE A 109 1.83 -11.11 8.26
CA PHE A 109 2.29 -9.72 8.30
C PHE A 109 1.46 -8.94 9.30
N ASP A 110 2.07 -8.56 10.41
CA ASP A 110 1.44 -7.80 11.48
C ASP A 110 2.17 -6.46 11.72
N PRO A 111 1.60 -5.32 11.29
CA PRO A 111 2.15 -4.01 11.58
C PRO A 111 1.84 -3.51 13.01
N GLY A 112 1.29 -4.37 13.89
CA GLY A 112 0.89 -4.03 15.25
C GLY A 112 -0.22 -2.97 15.26
N TYR A 113 -0.01 -1.87 15.96
CA TYR A 113 -0.94 -0.72 15.92
C TYR A 113 -0.93 0.03 14.58
N GLY A 114 0.00 -0.29 13.69
CA GLY A 114 0.14 0.35 12.38
C GLY A 114 0.64 1.79 12.46
N ALA A 115 0.46 2.56 11.38
CA ALA A 115 0.84 3.97 11.36
C ALA A 115 -0.21 4.83 12.09
N GLY A 116 0.24 5.80 12.88
CA GLY A 116 -0.64 6.74 13.60
C GLY A 116 -1.41 7.71 12.68
N SER A 117 -1.08 7.75 11.39
CA SER A 117 -1.77 8.53 10.35
C SER A 117 -1.53 7.90 8.97
N ASN A 118 -2.00 8.54 7.90
CA ASN A 118 -2.00 8.03 6.53
C ASN A 118 -0.59 7.61 6.06
N VAL A 119 -0.49 6.40 5.52
CA VAL A 119 0.66 5.95 4.72
C VAL A 119 0.40 6.38 3.28
N ARG A 120 1.22 7.28 2.75
CA ARG A 120 1.01 7.89 1.43
C ARG A 120 1.85 7.25 0.34
N CYS A 121 2.94 6.59 0.69
CA CYS A 121 3.72 5.80 -0.25
C CYS A 121 4.57 4.74 0.43
N MET A 122 5.08 3.83 -0.40
CA MET A 122 5.93 2.73 0.04
C MET A 122 6.93 2.32 -1.03
N ALA A 123 7.98 1.65 -0.59
CA ALA A 123 9.05 1.08 -1.40
C ALA A 123 9.38 -0.31 -0.89
N VAL A 124 9.19 -1.32 -1.73
CA VAL A 124 9.62 -2.69 -1.44
C VAL A 124 11.12 -2.81 -1.73
N GLN A 125 11.88 -3.33 -0.77
CA GLN A 125 13.31 -3.60 -0.89
C GLN A 125 13.54 -5.04 -1.39
N SER A 126 14.72 -5.30 -1.94
CA SER A 126 15.08 -6.62 -2.48
C SER A 126 15.16 -7.73 -1.41
N ASP A 127 15.38 -7.35 -0.15
CA ASP A 127 15.36 -8.25 1.01
C ASP A 127 13.94 -8.52 1.53
N GLY A 128 12.91 -8.01 0.86
CA GLY A 128 11.50 -8.16 1.24
C GLY A 128 11.03 -7.19 2.34
N LYS A 129 11.91 -6.33 2.86
CA LYS A 129 11.51 -5.24 3.74
C LYS A 129 10.77 -4.17 2.97
N VAL A 130 10.03 -3.32 3.68
CA VAL A 130 9.31 -2.21 3.07
C VAL A 130 9.61 -0.91 3.80
N VAL A 131 9.97 0.13 3.05
CA VAL A 131 10.05 1.50 3.56
C VAL A 131 8.72 2.17 3.28
N VAL A 132 8.10 2.76 4.30
CA VAL A 132 6.80 3.45 4.21
C VAL A 132 6.97 4.92 4.56
N GLY A 133 6.30 5.77 3.78
CA GLY A 133 6.29 7.22 3.94
C GLY A 133 4.88 7.77 4.08
N GLY A 134 4.68 8.78 4.92
CA GLY A 134 3.33 9.30 5.17
C GLY A 134 3.27 10.50 6.11
N SER A 135 2.07 10.77 6.62
CA SER A 135 1.79 11.88 7.54
C SER A 135 1.82 11.47 9.02
N PHE A 136 2.34 10.28 9.32
CA PHE A 136 2.38 9.73 10.68
C PHE A 136 3.56 10.27 11.49
N SER A 137 3.37 10.37 12.80
CA SER A 137 4.41 10.67 13.80
C SER A 137 4.82 9.44 14.62
N THR A 138 4.05 8.35 14.50
CA THR A 138 4.28 7.08 15.16
C THR A 138 3.98 5.91 14.22
N PHE A 139 4.68 4.82 14.41
CA PHE A 139 4.38 3.52 13.81
C PHE A 139 4.49 2.46 14.89
N ASP A 140 3.43 1.66 15.07
CA ASP A 140 3.32 0.66 16.12
C ASP A 140 3.62 1.21 17.53
N GLY A 141 3.12 2.41 17.82
CA GLY A 141 3.38 3.12 19.08
C GLY A 141 4.81 3.71 19.21
N VAL A 142 5.73 3.38 18.33
CA VAL A 142 7.10 3.91 18.32
C VAL A 142 7.17 5.23 17.54
N VAL A 143 7.86 6.24 18.08
CA VAL A 143 8.05 7.53 17.41
C VAL A 143 8.82 7.35 16.09
N ARG A 144 8.16 7.71 14.99
CA ARG A 144 8.69 7.66 13.62
C ARG A 144 8.09 8.83 12.85
N HIS A 145 8.92 9.82 12.54
CA HIS A 145 8.47 11.01 11.84
C HIS A 145 8.45 10.76 10.34
N MET A 146 7.24 10.55 9.80
CA MET A 146 6.93 10.49 8.36
C MET A 146 7.55 9.33 7.58
N LEU A 147 8.53 8.63 8.14
CA LEU A 147 9.26 7.54 7.50
C LEU A 147 9.51 6.41 8.49
N ALA A 148 9.23 5.18 8.08
CA ALA A 148 9.56 3.96 8.81
C ALA A 148 9.99 2.86 7.83
N ARG A 149 10.80 1.92 8.30
CA ARG A 149 11.02 0.65 7.59
C ARG A 149 10.40 -0.47 8.40
N LEU A 150 9.72 -1.39 7.72
CA LEU A 150 9.13 -2.58 8.29
C LEU A 150 9.89 -3.81 7.79
N ASN A 151 10.02 -4.79 8.66
CA ASN A 151 10.53 -6.11 8.33
C ASN A 151 9.50 -6.91 7.51
N THR A 152 9.92 -8.07 7.02
CA THR A 152 9.08 -8.97 6.21
C THR A 152 7.85 -9.51 6.97
N ASP A 153 7.83 -9.41 8.30
CA ASP A 153 6.73 -9.80 9.16
C ASP A 153 5.82 -8.61 9.56
N GLY A 154 6.13 -7.39 9.11
CA GLY A 154 5.39 -6.17 9.45
C GLY A 154 5.89 -5.42 10.68
N SER A 155 6.80 -6.00 11.47
CA SER A 155 7.39 -5.32 12.62
C SER A 155 8.27 -4.14 12.20
N VAL A 156 8.33 -3.09 13.02
CA VAL A 156 9.19 -1.92 12.75
C VAL A 156 10.66 -2.30 12.87
N ASP A 157 11.46 -1.99 11.84
CA ASP A 157 12.91 -2.14 11.87
C ASP A 157 13.53 -1.03 12.75
N THR A 158 13.86 -1.36 14.00
CA THR A 158 14.45 -0.43 14.96
C THR A 158 15.88 -0.01 14.59
N ASN A 159 16.57 -0.78 13.76
CA ASN A 159 17.92 -0.50 13.29
C ASN A 159 17.92 0.45 12.07
N PHE A 160 16.76 0.69 11.46
CA PHE A 160 16.63 1.70 10.42
C PHE A 160 16.77 3.11 11.03
N ARG A 161 17.94 3.70 10.81
CA ARG A 161 18.25 5.09 11.14
C ARG A 161 18.14 5.95 9.89
N CYS A 162 17.07 6.72 9.82
CA CYS A 162 16.97 7.81 8.87
C CYS A 162 17.83 8.97 9.39
N SER A 163 19.14 8.97 9.12
CA SER A 163 19.98 10.11 9.49
C SER A 163 19.63 11.27 8.57
N LEU A 164 18.85 12.23 9.10
CA LEU A 164 18.51 13.50 8.45
C LEU A 164 19.74 14.44 8.35
N ALA A 165 20.82 13.99 7.70
CA ALA A 165 21.90 14.86 7.22
C ALA A 165 21.61 15.42 5.81
N SER A 166 20.52 14.98 5.17
CA SER A 166 20.03 15.53 3.90
C SER A 166 18.53 15.78 3.96
N ALA A 167 18.11 16.65 4.89
CA ALA A 167 16.74 17.19 4.93
C ALA A 167 16.38 18.06 3.69
N SER A 168 17.30 18.18 2.71
CA SER A 168 17.00 18.67 1.36
C SER A 168 16.36 17.62 0.44
N ALA A 169 16.30 16.34 0.84
CA ALA A 169 15.69 15.26 0.06
C ALA A 169 14.24 14.92 0.47
N CYS A 170 13.74 15.51 1.57
CA CYS A 170 12.39 15.26 2.11
C CYS A 170 11.49 16.50 1.94
N SER A 171 11.45 17.08 0.74
CA SER A 171 10.32 17.94 0.34
C SER A 171 9.17 17.05 -0.18
N PRO A 172 7.94 17.55 -0.35
CA PRO A 172 6.82 16.78 -0.90
C PRO A 172 7.03 16.54 -2.41
N TRP A 173 8.04 15.74 -2.76
CA TRP A 173 8.26 15.27 -4.11
C TRP A 173 7.27 14.12 -4.38
N PRO A 174 6.75 13.97 -5.60
CA PRO A 174 5.92 12.83 -5.94
C PRO A 174 6.71 11.56 -5.61
N CYS A 175 6.09 10.66 -4.83
CA CYS A 175 6.71 9.48 -4.22
C CYS A 175 7.47 8.56 -5.19
N PHE A 176 7.35 8.76 -6.51
CA PHE A 176 8.05 8.04 -7.56
C PHE A 176 9.58 8.18 -7.54
N ARG A 177 10.15 9.30 -7.04
CA ARG A 177 11.62 9.53 -7.04
C ARG A 177 12.34 9.21 -5.73
N MET A 178 11.62 8.96 -4.64
CA MET A 178 12.22 8.64 -3.34
C MET A 178 12.74 7.18 -3.30
N VAL A 179 12.06 6.27 -4.00
CA VAL A 179 12.33 4.83 -4.01
C VAL A 179 13.64 4.48 -4.73
N THR A 180 13.97 5.19 -5.82
CA THR A 180 15.15 4.87 -6.64
C THR A 180 16.47 5.26 -5.99
N ARG A 181 16.49 6.24 -5.06
CA ARG A 181 17.72 6.65 -4.36
C ARG A 181 17.99 5.83 -3.10
N LEU A 182 16.98 5.44 -2.34
CA LEU A 182 17.18 4.63 -1.13
C LEU A 182 17.65 3.19 -1.44
N GLN A 183 17.35 2.66 -2.62
CA GLN A 183 17.88 1.37 -3.09
C GLN A 183 19.38 1.42 -3.45
N ALA A 184 19.93 2.60 -3.75
CA ALA A 184 21.35 2.76 -4.10
C ALA A 184 22.25 2.92 -2.86
N GLU A 185 21.70 3.32 -1.72
CA GLU A 185 22.45 3.55 -0.48
C GLU A 185 22.52 2.31 0.41
N SER A 186 21.62 1.33 0.24
CA SER A 186 21.62 0.07 1.00
C SER A 186 22.56 -1.01 0.42
N SER A 187 23.26 -0.75 -0.68
CA SER A 187 24.26 -1.65 -1.28
C SER A 187 25.70 -1.32 -0.90
N LEU A 188 25.92 -0.41 0.07
CA LEU A 188 27.23 0.08 0.47
C LEU A 188 27.70 -0.34 1.87
N ASN A 189 27.06 -1.33 2.51
CA ASN A 189 27.56 -1.95 3.75
C ASN A 189 27.61 -3.46 3.63
#